data_AF-A0ABD2XA24-F1
#
_entry.id   AF-A0ABD2XA24-F1
#
_cell.length_a   1.000
_cell.length_b   1.000
_cell.length_c   1.000
_cell.angle_alpha   90.00
_cell.angle_beta   90.00
_cell.angle_gamma   90.00
#
_symmetry.space_group_name_H-M   'P 1'
#
loop_
_entity.id
_entity.type
_entity.pdbx_description
1 polymer ?
#
loop_
_entity_poly.entity_id
_entity_poly.type
_entity_poly.pdbx_seq_one_letter_code
_entity_poly.pdbx_strand_id
1 'polypeptide(L)'
;MSRRSTRSNPGVLVGQETNPEDIYVRTRNIWNLCFPNDEFPKCFVVTLEKNMRSNYGLTNFTQRTIKISKYLHERFSPDAMDTIIAHELIHVYLWLKRDPDPSDHGGFFKKVAAEVERRTPFKNIDVDHELDRKVSQFRQQFEWQCRTCGEKKFLFTKHHPSAANIQHEEACERPDWVMIHEIVPKKKAEPERPPQLKPVGIPPSERARSRSRRGREEEATSSRAPKRPRIVAEETGKNLADVQRYRRR
;
A
#
# COMPACT_ATOMS: atom_id res chain seq x y z
N MET A 1 3.22 -17.88 -45.81
CA MET A 1 3.24 -16.65 -44.99
C MET A 1 2.37 -16.88 -43.76
N SER A 2 2.97 -17.07 -42.58
CA SER A 2 2.25 -17.36 -41.34
C SER A 2 2.75 -16.41 -40.25
N ARG A 3 1.93 -15.42 -39.87
CA ARG A 3 2.27 -14.45 -38.82
C ARG A 3 1.92 -15.06 -37.46
N ARG A 4 2.94 -15.50 -36.72
CA ARG A 4 2.80 -15.84 -35.30
C ARG A 4 2.69 -14.56 -34.48
N SER A 5 1.51 -14.35 -33.93
CA SER A 5 1.19 -13.38 -32.88
C SER A 5 1.96 -13.73 -31.61
N THR A 6 2.94 -12.92 -31.22
CA THR A 6 3.56 -12.98 -29.89
C THR A 6 2.64 -12.32 -28.88
N ARG A 7 1.90 -13.14 -28.12
CA ARG A 7 1.25 -12.71 -26.88
C ARG A 7 2.31 -12.28 -25.88
N SER A 8 2.26 -11.02 -25.47
CA SER A 8 3.01 -10.50 -24.32
C SER A 8 2.50 -11.15 -23.04
N ASN A 9 3.42 -11.78 -22.30
CA ASN A 9 3.19 -12.29 -20.94
C ASN A 9 2.92 -11.10 -19.99
N PRO A 10 1.89 -11.15 -19.13
CA PRO A 10 1.75 -10.20 -18.04
C PRO A 10 2.77 -10.58 -16.96
N GLY A 11 3.98 -10.02 -17.08
CA GLY A 11 5.02 -10.13 -16.07
C GLY A 11 4.55 -9.51 -14.77
N VAL A 12 4.36 -10.35 -13.76
CA VAL A 12 4.07 -9.98 -12.37
C VAL A 12 5.27 -9.19 -11.83
N LEU A 13 5.04 -7.92 -11.48
CA LEU A 13 6.02 -7.07 -10.79
C LEU A 13 6.18 -7.58 -9.35
N VAL A 14 7.30 -8.24 -9.09
CA VAL A 14 7.73 -8.65 -7.74
C VAL A 14 8.45 -7.48 -7.08
N GLY A 15 7.93 -7.03 -5.94
CA GLY A 15 8.73 -6.43 -4.85
C GLY A 15 9.50 -5.15 -5.18
N GLN A 16 8.90 -4.17 -5.84
CA GLN A 16 9.41 -2.80 -5.71
C GLN A 16 9.11 -2.33 -4.29
N GLU A 17 10.17 -1.99 -3.53
CA GLU A 17 10.00 -1.11 -2.37
C GLU A 17 9.36 0.17 -2.88
N THR A 18 8.05 0.32 -2.70
CA THR A 18 7.39 1.59 -3.01
C THR A 18 7.95 2.64 -2.08
N ASN A 19 8.68 3.59 -2.65
CA ASN A 19 9.15 4.77 -1.94
C ASN A 19 7.90 5.51 -1.42
N PRO A 20 7.89 6.02 -0.17
CA PRO A 20 6.83 6.90 0.31
C PRO A 20 6.51 8.07 -0.65
N GLU A 21 7.48 8.53 -1.44
CA GLU A 21 7.24 9.53 -2.49
C GLU A 21 6.35 8.98 -3.62
N ASP A 22 6.46 7.69 -3.96
CA ASP A 22 5.66 7.05 -5.00
C ASP A 22 4.19 6.98 -4.61
N ILE A 23 3.87 6.69 -3.35
CA ILE A 23 2.46 6.61 -2.91
C ILE A 23 1.79 7.98 -2.91
N TYR A 24 2.53 9.04 -2.57
CA TYR A 24 1.98 10.39 -2.60
C TYR A 24 1.70 10.84 -4.04
N VAL A 25 2.67 10.65 -4.94
CA VAL A 25 2.50 10.97 -6.37
C VAL A 25 1.34 10.17 -6.97
N ARG A 26 1.28 8.87 -6.68
CA ARG A 26 0.18 7.99 -7.11
C ARG A 26 -1.18 8.47 -6.61
N THR A 27 -1.28 8.79 -5.33
CA THR A 27 -2.52 9.31 -4.72
C THR A 27 -2.96 10.62 -5.34
N ARG A 28 -2.02 11.54 -5.60
CA ARG A 28 -2.30 12.81 -6.28
C ARG A 28 -2.78 12.59 -7.72
N ASN A 29 -2.19 11.65 -8.45
CA ASN A 29 -2.62 11.34 -9.81
C ASN A 29 -4.04 10.77 -9.82
N ILE A 30 -4.35 9.87 -8.89
CA ILE A 30 -5.71 9.32 -8.73
C ILE A 30 -6.70 10.42 -8.36
N TRP A 31 -6.33 11.36 -7.50
CA TRP A 31 -7.16 12.52 -7.19
C TRP A 31 -7.50 13.32 -8.45
N ASN A 32 -6.50 13.64 -9.27
CA ASN A 32 -6.73 14.41 -10.50
C ASN A 32 -7.64 13.66 -11.50
N LEU A 33 -7.61 12.33 -11.51
CA LEU A 33 -8.54 11.52 -12.29
C LEU A 33 -9.96 11.53 -11.70
N CYS A 34 -10.07 11.44 -10.38
CA CYS A 34 -11.36 11.41 -9.69
C CYS A 34 -12.04 12.78 -9.65
N PHE A 35 -11.28 13.86 -9.52
CA PHE A 35 -11.76 15.22 -9.26
C PHE A 35 -10.95 16.25 -10.08
N PRO A 36 -11.05 16.24 -11.43
CA PRO A 36 -10.17 17.01 -12.31
C PRO A 36 -10.26 18.54 -12.15
N ASN A 37 -11.33 19.03 -11.51
CA ASN A 37 -11.56 20.46 -11.27
C ASN A 37 -11.17 20.91 -9.85
N ASP A 38 -10.75 19.99 -8.98
CA ASP A 38 -10.38 20.27 -7.60
C ASP A 38 -8.87 20.03 -7.40
N GLU A 39 -8.17 20.93 -6.70
CA GLU A 39 -6.76 20.71 -6.34
C GLU A 39 -6.66 19.65 -5.23
N PHE A 40 -5.67 18.75 -5.31
CA PHE A 40 -5.39 17.81 -4.23
C PHE A 40 -5.16 18.56 -2.92
N PRO A 41 -5.87 18.21 -1.82
CA PRO A 41 -5.79 18.96 -0.58
C PRO A 41 -4.42 18.77 0.09
N LYS A 42 -3.59 19.81 -0.01
CA LYS A 42 -2.24 19.87 0.61
C LYS A 42 -2.24 19.71 2.13
N CYS A 43 -3.41 19.80 2.77
CA CYS A 43 -3.54 19.61 4.21
C CYS A 43 -3.57 18.13 4.62
N PHE A 44 -3.68 17.19 3.67
CA PHE A 44 -3.60 15.75 3.93
C PHE A 44 -2.20 15.19 3.68
N VAL A 45 -1.72 14.39 4.62
CA VAL A 45 -0.48 13.62 4.48
C VAL A 45 -0.83 12.18 4.09
N VAL A 46 -0.18 11.67 3.05
CA VAL A 46 -0.35 10.28 2.59
C VAL A 46 0.79 9.44 3.14
N THR A 47 0.47 8.30 3.77
CA THR A 47 1.49 7.40 4.33
C THR A 47 1.24 5.94 3.96
N LEU A 48 2.32 5.18 3.78
CA LEU A 48 2.29 3.72 3.76
C LEU A 48 2.48 3.18 5.18
N GLU A 49 1.42 2.64 5.76
CA GLU A 49 1.42 2.14 7.13
C GLU A 49 1.83 0.66 7.16
N LYS A 50 2.93 0.35 7.86
CA LYS A 50 3.50 -1.01 7.93
C LYS A 50 2.66 -1.95 8.80
N ASN A 51 1.98 -1.40 9.80
CA ASN A 51 1.27 -2.19 10.81
C ASN A 51 -0.25 -2.26 10.57
N MET A 52 -0.76 -1.62 9.51
CA MET A 52 -2.17 -1.68 9.17
C MET A 52 -2.48 -2.97 8.42
N ARG A 53 -3.07 -3.94 9.11
CA ARG A 53 -3.36 -5.26 8.55
C ARG A 53 -4.87 -5.57 8.44
N SER A 54 -5.70 -4.82 9.15
CA SER A 54 -7.15 -5.00 9.16
C SER A 54 -7.87 -4.25 8.04
N ASN A 55 -7.30 -3.14 7.56
CA ASN A 55 -7.89 -2.25 6.58
C ASN A 55 -6.93 -2.00 5.42
N TYR A 56 -7.47 -1.73 4.23
CA TYR A 56 -6.70 -1.40 3.02
C TYR A 56 -6.23 0.05 2.99
N GLY A 57 -7.16 0.94 3.32
CA GLY A 57 -6.98 2.36 3.45
C GLY A 57 -7.63 2.82 4.75
N LEU A 58 -7.24 4.02 5.19
CA LEU A 58 -7.92 4.72 6.27
C LEU A 58 -7.69 6.22 6.09
N THR A 59 -8.79 6.95 6.01
CA THR A 59 -8.78 8.41 6.09
C THR A 59 -9.06 8.86 7.53
N ASN A 60 -8.11 9.56 8.13
CA ASN A 60 -8.27 10.20 9.44
C ASN A 60 -8.37 11.72 9.27
N PHE A 61 -9.57 12.26 9.46
CA PHE A 61 -9.85 13.69 9.28
C PHE A 61 -9.23 14.59 10.36
N THR A 62 -9.13 14.10 11.60
CA THR A 62 -8.53 14.86 12.71
C THR A 62 -7.04 15.08 12.50
N GLN A 63 -6.32 14.02 12.14
CA GLN A 63 -4.88 14.06 11.86
C GLN A 63 -4.58 14.50 10.43
N ARG A 64 -5.60 14.60 9.58
CA ARG A 64 -5.50 14.84 8.14
C ARG A 64 -4.51 13.89 7.47
N THR A 65 -4.76 12.60 7.65
CA THR A 65 -3.91 11.55 7.06
C THR A 65 -4.73 10.60 6.22
N ILE A 66 -4.14 10.16 5.11
CA ILE A 66 -4.60 9.01 4.31
C ILE A 66 -3.55 7.92 4.49
N LYS A 67 -3.91 6.86 5.20
CA LYS A 67 -3.01 5.73 5.45
C LYS A 67 -3.37 4.64 4.46
N ILE A 68 -2.38 4.12 3.74
CA ILE A 68 -2.53 2.96 2.85
C ILE A 68 -1.74 1.81 3.45
N SER A 69 -2.33 0.61 3.50
CA SER A 69 -1.68 -0.55 4.12
C SER A 69 -0.49 -0.96 3.26
N LYS A 70 0.73 -0.88 3.80
CA LYS A 70 1.91 -1.43 3.10
C LYS A 70 1.77 -2.93 2.91
N TYR A 71 1.27 -3.62 3.93
CA TYR A 71 1.09 -5.08 3.91
C TYR A 71 0.18 -5.52 2.77
N LEU A 72 -0.93 -4.82 2.54
CA LEU A 72 -1.88 -5.16 1.47
C LEU A 72 -1.43 -4.57 0.13
N HIS A 73 -0.79 -3.41 0.10
CA HIS A 73 -0.23 -2.82 -1.12
C HIS A 73 0.69 -3.80 -1.88
N GLU A 74 1.49 -4.59 -1.18
CA GLU A 74 2.39 -5.59 -1.79
C GLU A 74 1.69 -6.85 -2.30
N ARG A 75 0.41 -7.05 -1.98
CA ARG A 75 -0.36 -8.28 -2.25
C ARG A 75 -1.48 -8.10 -3.28
N PHE A 76 -1.91 -6.86 -3.50
CA PHE A 76 -2.96 -6.53 -4.46
C PHE A 76 -2.37 -6.09 -5.80
N SER A 77 -3.14 -6.25 -6.87
CA SER A 77 -2.76 -5.68 -8.16
C SER A 77 -2.71 -4.14 -8.06
N PRO A 78 -1.91 -3.48 -8.92
CA PRO A 78 -1.91 -2.03 -9.01
C PRO A 78 -3.33 -1.45 -9.13
N ASP A 79 -4.17 -2.00 -10.02
CA ASP A 79 -5.54 -1.52 -10.24
C ASP A 79 -6.43 -1.62 -8.99
N ALA A 80 -6.29 -2.71 -8.21
CA ALA A 80 -7.03 -2.87 -6.96
C ALA A 80 -6.56 -1.85 -5.91
N MET A 81 -5.25 -1.58 -5.85
CA MET A 81 -4.71 -0.53 -4.98
C MET A 81 -5.17 0.86 -5.40
N ASP A 82 -5.26 1.15 -6.69
CA ASP A 82 -5.78 2.43 -7.18
C ASP A 82 -7.24 2.62 -6.81
N THR A 83 -8.02 1.55 -6.88
CA THR A 83 -9.44 1.55 -6.48
C THR A 83 -9.60 1.80 -4.98
N ILE A 84 -8.76 1.17 -4.15
CA ILE A 84 -8.69 1.45 -2.69
C ILE A 84 -8.33 2.91 -2.43
N ILE A 85 -7.32 3.46 -3.13
CA ILE A 85 -6.94 4.86 -2.94
C ILE A 85 -8.08 5.77 -3.39
N ALA A 86 -8.75 5.49 -4.50
CA ALA A 86 -9.91 6.25 -4.96
C ALA A 86 -11.02 6.26 -3.91
N HIS A 87 -11.29 5.14 -3.24
CA HIS A 87 -12.25 5.04 -2.13
C HIS A 87 -11.91 6.04 -1.01
N GLU A 88 -10.66 6.02 -0.52
CA GLU A 88 -10.21 6.95 0.52
C GLU A 88 -10.29 8.42 0.07
N LEU A 89 -9.99 8.70 -1.19
CA LEU A 89 -10.07 10.05 -1.73
C LEU A 89 -11.50 10.58 -1.86
N ILE A 90 -12.50 9.71 -1.98
CA ILE A 90 -13.91 10.11 -1.90
C ILE A 90 -14.23 10.61 -0.49
N HIS A 91 -13.80 9.90 0.56
CA HIS A 91 -13.97 10.38 1.94
C HIS A 91 -13.35 11.76 2.15
N VAL A 92 -12.15 11.99 1.62
CA VAL A 92 -11.49 13.30 1.63
C VAL A 92 -12.31 14.36 0.87
N TYR A 93 -12.82 14.02 -0.30
CA TYR A 93 -13.65 14.92 -1.10
C TYR A 93 -14.94 15.32 -0.36
N LEU A 94 -15.65 14.36 0.23
CA LEU A 94 -16.85 14.60 1.03
C LEU A 94 -16.57 15.54 2.21
N TRP A 95 -15.46 15.31 2.91
CA TRP A 95 -15.01 16.18 3.99
C TRP A 95 -14.76 17.62 3.52
N LEU A 96 -14.12 17.81 2.36
CA LEU A 96 -13.91 19.14 1.76
C LEU A 96 -15.23 19.82 1.34
N LYS A 97 -16.22 19.03 0.89
CA LYS A 97 -17.55 19.54 0.56
C LYS A 97 -18.47 19.72 1.79
N ARG A 98 -17.91 19.55 3.00
CA ARG A 98 -18.61 19.72 4.29
C ARG A 98 -19.81 18.79 4.44
N ASP A 99 -19.69 17.56 3.92
CA ASP A 99 -20.64 16.52 4.26
C ASP A 99 -20.65 16.32 5.79
N PRO A 100 -21.83 16.14 6.41
CA PRO A 100 -21.94 15.96 7.86
C PRO A 100 -21.37 14.63 8.36
N ASP A 101 -21.29 13.61 7.52
CA ASP A 101 -20.72 12.30 7.84
C ASP A 101 -19.83 11.78 6.69
N PRO A 102 -18.65 12.39 6.49
CA PRO A 102 -17.78 12.05 5.39
C PRO A 102 -17.12 10.68 5.55
N SER A 103 -17.30 10.01 6.70
CA SER A 103 -16.86 8.64 6.97
C SER A 103 -17.86 7.59 6.50
N ASP A 104 -19.14 7.94 6.37
CA ASP A 104 -20.20 7.00 6.01
C ASP A 104 -20.28 6.75 4.50
N HIS A 105 -20.72 5.54 4.14
CA HIS A 105 -20.96 5.13 2.74
C HIS A 105 -22.41 5.42 2.31
N GLY A 106 -22.96 6.55 2.80
CA GLY A 106 -24.32 6.99 2.56
C GLY A 106 -24.59 7.44 1.11
N GLY A 107 -25.77 8.03 0.89
CA GLY A 107 -26.22 8.40 -0.45
C GLY A 107 -25.26 9.34 -1.20
N PHE A 108 -24.60 10.27 -0.49
CA PHE A 108 -23.66 11.18 -1.15
C PHE A 108 -22.36 10.47 -1.56
N PHE A 109 -21.81 9.61 -0.71
CA PHE A 109 -20.67 8.75 -1.07
C PHE A 109 -20.98 7.94 -2.32
N LYS A 110 -22.10 7.20 -2.32
CA LYS A 110 -22.50 6.34 -3.45
C LYS A 110 -22.65 7.11 -4.75
N LYS A 111 -23.22 8.33 -4.68
CA LYS A 111 -23.35 9.21 -5.85
C LYS A 111 -21.99 9.63 -6.40
N VAL A 112 -21.04 9.99 -5.52
CA VAL A 112 -19.68 10.38 -5.94
C VAL A 112 -18.93 9.17 -6.48
N ALA A 113 -19.01 8.01 -5.82
CA ALA A 113 -18.40 6.77 -6.25
C ALA A 113 -18.87 6.36 -7.65
N ALA A 114 -20.18 6.33 -7.90
CA ALA A 114 -20.74 6.00 -9.21
C ALA A 114 -20.26 6.97 -10.31
N GLU A 115 -20.15 8.27 -9.99
CA GLU A 115 -19.65 9.26 -10.93
C GLU A 115 -18.15 9.09 -11.21
N VAL A 116 -17.33 8.75 -10.20
CA VAL A 116 -15.91 8.42 -10.39
C VAL A 116 -15.76 7.15 -11.23
N GLU A 117 -16.51 6.09 -10.94
CA GLU A 117 -16.48 4.84 -11.72
C GLU A 117 -16.87 5.03 -13.18
N ARG A 118 -17.80 5.95 -13.46
CA ARG A 118 -18.25 6.25 -14.84
C ARG A 118 -17.12 6.86 -15.69
N ARG A 119 -16.22 7.64 -15.08
CA ARG A 119 -15.19 8.43 -15.80
C ARG A 119 -13.77 7.91 -15.67
N THR A 120 -13.53 6.97 -14.75
CA THR A 120 -12.21 6.41 -14.49
C THR A 120 -12.20 4.90 -14.76
N PRO A 121 -11.00 4.28 -14.87
CA PRO A 121 -10.89 2.82 -14.95
C PRO A 121 -11.22 2.12 -13.62
N PHE A 122 -11.39 2.85 -12.51
CA PHE A 122 -11.70 2.28 -11.20
C PHE A 122 -13.12 1.71 -11.20
N LYS A 123 -13.28 0.50 -10.67
CA LYS A 123 -14.54 -0.23 -10.64
C LYS A 123 -14.74 -0.85 -9.29
N ASN A 124 -15.98 -0.86 -8.81
CA ASN A 124 -16.32 -1.23 -7.47
C ASN A 124 -15.49 -0.36 -6.52
N ILE A 125 -15.82 0.92 -6.36
CA ILE A 125 -15.17 1.79 -5.37
C ILE A 125 -15.87 1.63 -4.01
N ASP A 126 -17.18 1.38 -4.03
CA ASP A 126 -18.03 1.15 -2.86
C ASP A 126 -17.87 -0.26 -2.25
N VAL A 127 -16.70 -0.92 -2.40
CA VAL A 127 -16.59 -2.38 -2.19
C VAL A 127 -16.74 -2.77 -0.74
N ASP A 128 -17.94 -3.25 -0.43
CA ASP A 128 -18.23 -4.01 0.78
C ASP A 128 -18.22 -5.54 0.55
N HIS A 129 -17.96 -6.05 -0.67
CA HIS A 129 -18.23 -7.48 -0.95
C HIS A 129 -17.12 -8.32 -1.61
N GLU A 130 -16.29 -7.81 -2.52
CA GLU A 130 -15.31 -8.66 -3.22
C GLU A 130 -13.88 -8.50 -2.70
N LEU A 131 -13.47 -7.26 -2.44
CA LEU A 131 -12.29 -6.96 -1.65
C LEU A 131 -12.46 -7.51 -0.23
N ASP A 132 -13.65 -7.40 0.36
CA ASP A 132 -13.95 -7.88 1.71
C ASP A 132 -13.99 -9.42 1.82
N ARG A 133 -14.35 -10.14 0.76
CA ARG A 133 -14.15 -11.61 0.71
C ARG A 133 -12.67 -12.00 0.67
N LYS A 134 -11.84 -11.27 -0.09
CA LYS A 134 -10.39 -11.47 -0.08
C LYS A 134 -9.80 -11.03 1.28
N VAL A 135 -10.25 -9.92 1.88
CA VAL A 135 -9.87 -9.52 3.25
C VAL A 135 -10.25 -10.61 4.22
N SER A 136 -11.47 -11.15 4.13
CA SER A 136 -11.97 -12.17 5.05
C SER A 136 -11.04 -13.37 5.04
N GLN A 137 -10.62 -13.85 3.86
CA GLN A 137 -9.60 -14.90 3.75
C GLN A 137 -8.25 -14.51 4.38
N PHE A 138 -7.85 -13.23 4.34
CA PHE A 138 -6.65 -12.72 5.02
C PHE A 138 -6.85 -12.38 6.51
N ARG A 139 -8.08 -12.14 6.96
CA ARG A 139 -8.49 -11.92 8.36
C ARG A 139 -8.60 -13.26 9.10
N GLN A 140 -8.78 -14.35 8.36
CA GLN A 140 -8.85 -15.72 8.85
C GLN A 140 -7.47 -16.40 8.86
N GLN A 141 -6.45 -15.79 9.48
CA GLN A 141 -5.08 -16.35 9.46
C GLN A 141 -4.91 -17.57 10.36
N PHE A 142 -5.69 -17.65 11.44
CA PHE A 142 -5.56 -18.69 12.44
C PHE A 142 -6.90 -19.37 12.64
N GLU A 143 -6.99 -20.63 12.23
CA GLU A 143 -8.13 -21.48 12.53
C GLU A 143 -7.93 -22.09 13.92
N TRP A 144 -8.86 -21.81 14.80
CA TRP A 144 -8.98 -22.37 16.13
C TRP A 144 -10.18 -23.31 16.15
N GLN A 145 -10.03 -24.44 16.83
CA GLN A 145 -11.11 -25.38 17.07
C GLN A 145 -11.27 -25.59 18.56
N CYS A 146 -12.50 -25.48 19.05
CA CYS A 146 -12.84 -25.89 20.39
C CYS A 146 -12.85 -27.42 20.45
N ARG A 147 -12.07 -28.04 21.32
CA ARG A 147 -12.05 -29.49 21.51
C ARG A 147 -13.33 -30.02 22.15
N THR A 148 -14.02 -29.18 22.92
CA THR A 148 -15.21 -29.55 23.68
C THR A 148 -16.44 -29.68 22.79
N CYS A 149 -16.73 -28.68 21.96
CA CYS A 149 -17.92 -28.68 21.09
C CYS A 149 -17.59 -28.83 19.59
N GLY A 150 -16.31 -28.79 19.21
CA GLY A 150 -15.88 -28.88 17.82
C GLY A 150 -16.03 -27.58 17.03
N GLU A 151 -16.56 -26.50 17.63
CA GLU A 151 -16.76 -25.21 16.95
C GLU A 151 -15.43 -24.67 16.41
N LYS A 152 -15.48 -24.17 15.17
CA LYS A 152 -14.34 -23.56 14.51
C LYS A 152 -14.47 -22.04 14.48
N LYS A 153 -13.39 -21.34 14.81
CA LYS A 153 -13.30 -19.88 14.72
C LYS A 153 -12.04 -19.49 14.00
N PHE A 154 -12.16 -18.43 13.23
CA PHE A 154 -11.03 -17.88 12.52
C PHE A 154 -10.66 -16.54 13.12
N LEU A 155 -9.41 -16.44 13.57
CA LEU A 155 -8.86 -15.24 14.16
C LEU A 155 -7.78 -14.63 13.28
N PHE A 156 -7.67 -13.31 13.40
CA PHE A 156 -6.63 -12.55 12.72
C PHE A 156 -5.28 -12.64 13.44
N THR A 157 -5.27 -12.98 14.72
CA THR A 157 -4.06 -13.02 15.55
C THR A 157 -3.84 -14.39 16.15
N LYS A 158 -2.58 -14.69 16.51
CA LYS A 158 -2.20 -15.88 17.31
C LYS A 158 -2.71 -15.84 18.75
N HIS A 159 -3.40 -14.78 19.17
CA HIS A 159 -3.98 -14.73 20.50
C HIS A 159 -5.04 -15.81 20.68
N HIS A 160 -4.99 -16.42 21.85
CA HIS A 160 -5.95 -17.44 22.23
C HIS A 160 -7.39 -16.86 22.21
N PRO A 161 -8.37 -17.62 21.70
CA PRO A 161 -9.77 -17.29 21.84
C PRO A 161 -10.17 -16.98 23.27
N SER A 162 -10.94 -15.92 23.45
CA SER A 162 -11.49 -15.49 24.74
C SER A 162 -12.87 -14.89 24.51
N ALA A 163 -13.68 -14.79 25.56
CA ALA A 163 -14.99 -14.15 25.49
C ALA A 163 -14.93 -12.70 24.98
N ALA A 164 -13.79 -12.03 25.11
CA ALA A 164 -13.58 -10.67 24.64
C ALA A 164 -13.36 -10.56 23.11
N ASN A 165 -12.97 -11.65 22.45
CA ASN A 165 -12.61 -11.63 21.02
C ASN A 165 -13.42 -12.61 20.16
N ILE A 166 -14.22 -13.50 20.77
CA ILE A 166 -15.04 -14.49 20.08
C ILE A 166 -16.35 -14.69 20.84
N GLN A 167 -17.48 -14.64 20.13
CA GLN A 167 -18.75 -15.20 20.60
C GLN A 167 -18.75 -16.71 20.37
N HIS A 168 -18.78 -17.46 21.46
CA HIS A 168 -18.86 -18.93 21.48
C HIS A 168 -20.31 -19.35 21.67
N GLU A 169 -20.68 -20.53 21.17
CA GLU A 169 -22.01 -21.08 21.47
C GLU A 169 -22.20 -21.23 22.98
N GLU A 170 -23.31 -20.69 23.50
CA GLU A 170 -23.62 -20.64 24.94
C GLU A 170 -23.67 -22.02 25.60
N ALA A 171 -23.89 -23.08 24.82
CA ALA A 171 -23.96 -24.46 25.30
C ALA A 171 -22.60 -25.09 25.64
N CYS A 172 -21.48 -24.45 25.29
CA CYS A 172 -20.16 -24.99 25.60
C CYS A 172 -19.63 -24.41 26.93
N GLU A 173 -19.84 -25.17 28.00
CA GLU A 173 -19.53 -24.77 29.37
C GLU A 173 -18.02 -24.59 29.64
N ARG A 174 -17.17 -25.29 28.87
CA ARG A 174 -15.71 -25.26 29.04
C ARG A 174 -15.02 -25.22 27.67
N PRO A 175 -14.87 -24.03 27.08
CA PRO A 175 -14.16 -23.89 25.82
C PRO A 175 -12.67 -24.24 25.98
N ASP A 176 -12.21 -25.31 25.34
CA ASP A 176 -10.80 -25.66 25.20
C ASP A 176 -10.36 -25.43 23.76
N TRP A 177 -9.74 -24.28 23.48
CA TRP A 177 -9.39 -23.89 22.13
C TRP A 177 -7.98 -24.32 21.76
N VAL A 178 -7.86 -24.97 20.61
CA VAL A 178 -6.56 -25.28 20.01
C VAL A 178 -6.47 -24.70 18.61
N MET A 179 -5.32 -24.10 18.31
CA MET A 179 -5.03 -23.66 16.96
C MET A 179 -4.76 -24.89 16.10
N ILE A 180 -5.60 -25.13 15.11
CA ILE A 180 -5.51 -26.30 14.22
C ILE A 180 -4.83 -25.95 12.90
N HIS A 181 -4.85 -24.69 12.49
CA HIS A 181 -4.20 -24.27 11.26
C HIS A 181 -3.75 -22.80 11.34
N GLU A 182 -2.49 -22.56 11.00
CA GLU A 182 -2.00 -21.24 10.62
C GLU A 182 -2.02 -21.20 9.09
N ILE A 183 -2.91 -20.37 8.52
CA ILE A 183 -2.88 -20.05 7.10
C ILE A 183 -1.66 -19.15 6.88
N VAL A 184 -0.49 -19.77 6.81
CA VAL A 184 0.72 -19.11 6.32
C VAL A 184 0.43 -18.77 4.86
N PRO A 185 0.41 -17.49 4.45
CA PRO A 185 0.40 -17.16 3.05
C PRO A 185 1.65 -17.81 2.47
N LYS A 186 1.49 -18.86 1.65
CA LYS A 186 2.62 -19.54 1.03
C LYS A 186 3.49 -18.45 0.43
N LYS A 187 4.71 -18.25 0.96
CA LYS A 187 5.74 -17.55 0.21
C LYS A 187 5.78 -18.30 -1.11
N LYS A 188 5.35 -17.66 -2.22
CA LYS A 188 5.49 -18.27 -3.54
C LYS A 188 6.94 -18.69 -3.62
N ALA A 189 7.16 -19.98 -3.89
CA ALA A 189 8.50 -20.55 -4.02
C ALA A 189 9.33 -19.58 -4.85
N GLU A 190 10.45 -19.17 -4.28
CA GLU A 190 11.46 -18.39 -4.99
C GLU A 190 11.70 -19.14 -6.32
N PRO A 191 11.56 -18.50 -7.49
CA PRO A 191 11.81 -19.21 -8.74
C PRO A 191 13.22 -19.78 -8.65
N GLU A 192 13.33 -21.12 -8.78
CA GLU A 192 14.62 -21.79 -8.81
C GLU A 192 15.52 -21.01 -9.78
N ARG A 193 16.66 -20.52 -9.28
CA ARG A 193 17.62 -19.84 -10.14
C ARG A 193 17.90 -20.78 -11.30
N PRO A 194 17.73 -20.34 -12.57
CA PRO A 194 18.15 -21.17 -13.69
C PRO A 194 19.62 -21.57 -13.46
N PRO A 195 19.98 -22.82 -13.75
CA PRO A 195 21.32 -23.34 -13.46
C PRO A 195 22.35 -22.38 -14.06
N GLN A 196 23.25 -21.88 -13.21
CA GLN A 196 24.36 -21.06 -13.68
C GLN A 196 25.19 -21.91 -14.64
N LEU A 197 25.12 -21.57 -15.93
CA LEU A 197 26.05 -22.11 -16.91
C LEU A 197 27.45 -21.74 -16.44
N LYS A 198 28.27 -22.75 -16.17
CA LYS A 198 29.69 -22.55 -15.87
C LYS A 198 30.28 -21.68 -16.98
N PRO A 199 31.08 -20.65 -16.66
CA PRO A 199 31.78 -19.90 -17.68
C PRO A 199 32.62 -20.88 -18.50
N VAL A 200 32.35 -20.94 -19.81
CA VAL A 200 33.19 -21.65 -20.77
C VAL A 200 34.57 -21.03 -20.65
N GLY A 201 35.54 -21.81 -20.18
CA GLY A 201 36.91 -21.36 -20.02
C GLY A 201 37.43 -20.86 -21.36
N ILE A 202 37.72 -19.56 -21.43
CA ILE A 202 38.49 -18.99 -22.54
C ILE A 202 39.91 -19.57 -22.39
N PRO A 203 40.43 -20.29 -23.39
CA PRO A 203 41.78 -20.84 -23.32
C PRO A 203 42.81 -19.71 -23.18
N PRO A 204 43.89 -19.94 -22.41
CA PRO A 204 44.90 -18.93 -22.12
C PRO A 204 45.84 -18.81 -23.32
N SER A 205 45.40 -18.17 -24.40
CA SER A 205 46.27 -17.87 -25.54
C SER A 205 45.89 -16.59 -26.26
N GLU A 206 45.56 -15.51 -25.55
CA GLU A 206 45.51 -14.17 -26.15
C GLU A 206 45.70 -13.03 -25.14
N ARG A 207 46.37 -13.31 -24.01
CA ARG A 207 46.90 -12.29 -23.08
C ARG A 207 48.31 -11.87 -23.47
N ALA A 208 48.52 -11.42 -24.69
CA ALA A 208 49.74 -10.72 -25.05
C ALA A 208 49.55 -9.92 -26.34
N ARG A 209 49.32 -8.61 -26.18
CA ARG A 209 49.76 -7.49 -27.05
C ARG A 209 48.66 -6.43 -27.11
N SER A 210 48.76 -5.47 -26.20
CA SER A 210 48.31 -4.08 -26.41
C SER A 210 48.85 -3.23 -25.25
N ARG A 211 50.17 -3.07 -25.22
CA ARG A 211 50.85 -1.96 -24.53
C ARG A 211 51.54 -1.13 -25.62
N SER A 212 51.55 0.18 -25.42
CA SER A 212 52.13 1.24 -26.26
C SER A 212 51.17 1.80 -27.31
N ARG A 213 50.66 3.02 -27.12
CA ARG A 213 51.36 4.28 -27.45
C ARG A 213 50.49 5.52 -27.15
N ARG A 214 51.18 6.62 -26.80
CA ARG A 214 50.75 8.04 -26.73
C ARG A 214 49.84 8.39 -25.54
N GLY A 215 50.03 9.48 -24.81
CA GLY A 215 50.87 10.68 -24.91
C GLY A 215 50.09 11.77 -24.16
N ARG A 216 50.56 12.16 -22.97
CA ARG A 216 51.05 13.52 -22.63
C ARG A 216 50.19 14.68 -23.17
N GLU A 217 49.50 15.36 -22.24
CA GLU A 217 49.11 16.79 -22.18
C GLU A 217 48.45 16.94 -20.78
N GLU A 218 49.12 17.52 -19.79
CA GLU A 218 49.03 18.94 -19.37
C GLU A 218 47.61 19.51 -19.44
N GLU A 219 46.97 19.76 -18.29
CA GLU A 219 46.70 21.13 -17.82
C GLU A 219 45.94 21.17 -16.49
N ALA A 220 46.15 22.28 -15.79
CA ALA A 220 45.64 22.63 -14.49
C ALA A 220 44.14 22.94 -14.48
N THR A 221 43.50 22.78 -13.32
CA THR A 221 42.39 23.59 -12.76
C THR A 221 41.97 22.90 -11.45
N SER A 222 42.40 23.36 -10.27
CA SER A 222 41.76 24.43 -9.50
C SER A 222 40.25 24.51 -9.68
N SER A 223 39.46 23.87 -8.81
CA SER A 223 38.23 24.49 -8.29
C SER A 223 37.67 23.76 -7.05
N ARG A 224 37.50 24.59 -6.03
CA ARG A 224 36.83 24.39 -4.73
C ARG A 224 35.57 23.51 -4.77
N ALA A 225 35.45 22.68 -3.74
CA ALA A 225 34.19 22.07 -3.31
C ALA A 225 33.10 23.13 -3.02
N PRO A 226 31.85 22.93 -3.46
CA PRO A 226 30.76 23.83 -3.11
C PRO A 226 30.32 23.63 -1.65
N LYS A 227 30.25 24.74 -0.92
CA LYS A 227 29.71 24.85 0.44
C LYS A 227 28.20 24.52 0.42
N ARG A 228 27.76 23.73 1.40
CA ARG A 228 26.33 23.51 1.73
C ARG A 228 25.62 24.85 1.96
N PRO A 229 24.43 25.09 1.40
CA PRO A 229 23.60 26.21 1.82
C PRO A 229 23.04 25.95 3.23
N ARG A 230 23.20 26.98 4.07
CA ARG A 230 22.68 27.09 5.43
C ARG A 230 21.20 27.47 5.32
N ILE A 231 20.30 26.56 5.69
CA ILE A 231 18.87 26.88 5.78
C ILE A 231 18.70 27.79 7.00
N VAL A 232 18.25 29.02 6.74
CA VAL A 232 17.85 30.00 7.74
C VAL A 232 16.41 29.66 8.13
N ALA A 233 16.19 29.41 9.42
CA ALA A 233 14.84 29.31 9.97
C ALA A 233 14.28 30.73 10.07
N GLU A 234 13.35 31.09 9.20
CA GLU A 234 12.50 32.25 9.43
C GLU A 234 11.38 31.88 10.40
N GLU A 235 11.46 32.48 11.58
CA GLU A 235 10.38 32.56 12.54
C GLU A 235 9.16 33.21 11.88
N THR A 236 8.09 32.44 11.74
CA THR A 236 6.75 33.00 11.56
C THR A 236 5.92 32.66 12.79
N GLY A 237 5.94 33.57 13.76
CA GLY A 237 4.99 33.61 14.85
C GLY A 237 3.58 33.79 14.28
N LYS A 238 2.72 32.78 14.49
CA LYS A 238 1.27 32.93 14.37
C LYS A 238 0.56 32.18 15.50
N ASN A 239 0.07 32.99 16.44
CA ASN A 239 -1.11 32.85 17.29
C ASN A 239 -1.49 31.45 17.81
N LEU A 240 -1.09 31.21 19.06
CA LEU A 240 -1.57 30.15 19.96
C LEU A 240 -3.02 30.36 20.48
N ALA A 241 -3.77 31.35 19.96
CA ALA A 241 -5.11 31.68 20.45
C ALA A 241 -6.25 30.85 19.79
N ASP A 242 -6.02 30.21 18.64
CA ASP A 242 -7.08 29.48 17.92
C ASP A 242 -7.20 27.99 18.29
N VAL A 243 -6.29 27.46 19.10
CA VAL A 243 -6.26 26.03 19.47
C VAL A 243 -7.20 25.69 20.64
N GLN A 244 -7.73 26.68 21.37
CA GLN A 244 -8.55 26.42 22.56
C GLN A 244 -10.08 26.35 22.32
N ARG A 245 -10.59 26.58 21.11
CA ARG A 245 -12.05 26.55 20.86
C ARG A 245 -12.63 25.18 20.51
N TYR A 246 -11.81 24.15 20.26
CA TYR A 246 -12.28 22.84 19.82
C TYR A 246 -12.45 21.79 20.94
N ARG A 247 -12.35 22.18 22.22
CA ARG A 247 -12.44 21.26 23.37
C ARG A 247 -13.75 21.28 24.16
N ARG A 248 -14.79 21.98 23.67
CA ARG A 248 -16.10 22.01 24.33
C ARG A 248 -17.25 22.09 23.32
N ARG A 249 -17.48 21.02 22.56
CA ARG A 249 -18.79 20.63 22.03
C ARG A 249 -18.81 19.12 21.88
#